data_AF-A0A939ESM3-F1
#
_entry.id   AF-A0A939ESM3-F1
#
_cell.length_a   1.000
_cell.length_b   1.000
_cell.length_c   1.000
_cell.angle_alpha   90.00
_cell.angle_beta   90.00
_cell.angle_gamma   90.00
#
_symmetry.space_group_name_H-M   'P 1'
#
loop_
_entity.id
_entity.type
_entity.pdbx_description
1 polymer ?
#
loop_
_entity_poly.entity_id
_entity_poly.type
_entity_poly.pdbx_seq_one_letter_code
_entity_poly.pdbx_strand_id
1 'polypeptide(L)'
;MLKALFLPLLLSTTATTAQTDCAKPVIRLLHNGQEISSAVGSALVPSVTLQVAPEAGCPEQRYRFRNAEVTLIRKGRPALPSLKVSQPQLDLRYFLNHYIPGDYLFVFIAYQNVALVSGDCSLTPLRSLKDAKSNPGQLDLRTDDAKGISFRWPLQKP
;
A
#
# COMPACT_ATOMS: atom_id res chain seq x y z
N MET A 1 50.65 -46.53 -15.83
CA MET A 1 50.66 -45.43 -14.83
C MET A 1 50.25 -44.15 -15.55
N LEU A 2 49.00 -43.73 -15.45
CA LEU A 2 48.54 -42.46 -16.03
C LEU A 2 47.79 -41.67 -14.96
N LYS A 3 48.17 -40.40 -14.88
CA LYS A 3 48.13 -39.50 -13.73
C LYS A 3 46.74 -38.87 -13.61
N ALA A 4 46.05 -39.11 -12.50
CA ALA A 4 44.78 -38.46 -12.21
C ALA A 4 45.02 -36.97 -11.90
N LEU A 5 44.49 -36.09 -12.73
CA LEU A 5 44.42 -34.64 -12.51
C LEU A 5 43.01 -34.33 -11.98
N PHE A 6 42.90 -34.17 -10.67
CA PHE A 6 41.70 -33.66 -10.00
C PHE A 6 41.72 -32.13 -10.06
N LEU A 7 40.72 -31.54 -10.73
CA LEU A 7 40.48 -30.10 -10.79
C LEU A 7 39.37 -29.75 -9.77
N PRO A 8 39.57 -28.82 -8.81
CA PRO A 8 38.51 -28.42 -7.90
C PRO A 8 37.58 -27.42 -8.58
N LEU A 9 36.32 -27.80 -8.77
CA LEU A 9 35.26 -26.91 -9.26
C LEU A 9 34.88 -25.94 -8.13
N LEU A 10 35.22 -24.66 -8.30
CA LEU A 10 34.75 -23.57 -7.43
C LEU A 10 33.25 -23.37 -7.64
N LEU A 11 32.43 -23.73 -6.64
CA LEU A 11 31.02 -23.39 -6.61
C LEU A 11 30.85 -21.90 -6.27
N SER A 12 30.58 -21.07 -7.28
CA SER A 12 30.06 -19.72 -7.09
C SER A 12 28.60 -19.83 -6.62
N THR A 13 28.37 -19.70 -5.31
CA THR A 13 27.03 -19.54 -4.75
C THR A 13 26.52 -18.14 -5.09
N THR A 14 25.83 -18.00 -6.22
CA THR A 14 24.98 -16.83 -6.44
C THR A 14 23.91 -16.84 -5.36
N ALA A 15 23.97 -15.85 -4.46
CA ALA A 15 22.90 -15.59 -3.51
C ALA A 15 21.63 -15.27 -4.31
N THR A 16 20.80 -16.29 -4.50
CA THR A 16 19.43 -16.12 -4.97
C THR A 16 18.71 -15.35 -3.87
N THR A 17 18.62 -14.02 -4.00
CA THR A 17 17.70 -13.23 -3.20
C THR A 17 16.32 -13.77 -3.50
N ALA A 18 15.70 -14.40 -2.50
CA ALA A 18 14.33 -14.86 -2.56
C ALA A 18 13.47 -13.73 -3.14
N GLN A 19 12.81 -14.03 -4.26
CA GLN A 19 11.92 -13.10 -4.95
C GLN A 19 10.81 -12.73 -3.97
N THR A 20 10.92 -11.54 -3.36
CA THR A 20 9.87 -10.93 -2.58
C THR A 20 8.63 -10.86 -3.47
N ASP A 21 7.47 -11.20 -2.90
CA ASP A 21 6.17 -11.17 -3.57
C ASP A 21 5.80 -9.71 -3.87
N CYS A 22 6.46 -9.11 -4.86
CA CYS A 22 6.35 -7.72 -5.29
C CYS A 22 5.02 -7.39 -5.97
N ALA A 23 4.03 -8.25 -5.77
CA ALA A 23 2.76 -8.18 -6.44
C ALA A 23 1.82 -7.16 -5.77
N LYS A 24 2.07 -6.76 -4.52
CA LYS A 24 1.18 -5.90 -3.76
C LYS A 24 1.76 -4.48 -3.56
N PRO A 25 1.10 -3.44 -4.09
CA PRO A 25 1.50 -2.08 -3.77
C PRO A 25 1.15 -1.72 -2.32
N VAL A 26 1.74 -0.64 -1.83
CA VAL A 26 1.49 -0.07 -0.51
C VAL A 26 0.99 1.37 -0.62
N ILE A 27 0.27 1.82 0.40
CA ILE A 27 -0.11 3.22 0.55
C ILE A 27 1.00 3.95 1.29
N ARG A 28 1.35 5.15 0.81
CA ARG A 28 2.22 6.11 1.49
C ARG A 28 1.47 7.42 1.70
N LEU A 29 1.68 8.03 2.87
CA LEU A 29 1.21 9.38 3.17
C LEU A 29 2.42 10.30 3.21
N LEU A 30 2.36 11.39 2.44
CA LEU A 30 3.42 12.38 2.35
C LEU A 30 2.95 13.70 2.98
N HIS A 31 3.74 14.29 3.86
CA HIS A 31 3.56 15.65 4.32
C HIS A 31 4.76 16.49 3.86
N ASN A 32 4.52 17.53 3.07
CA ASN A 32 5.57 18.36 2.46
C ASN A 32 6.62 17.53 1.68
N GLY A 33 6.18 16.46 1.01
CA GLY A 33 7.05 15.55 0.26
C GLY A 33 7.80 14.52 1.11
N GLN A 34 7.68 14.56 2.44
CA GLN A 34 8.28 13.56 3.34
C GLN A 34 7.27 12.51 3.76
N GLU A 35 7.69 11.25 3.73
CA GLU A 35 6.84 10.12 4.13
C GLU A 35 6.58 10.11 5.63
N ILE A 36 5.31 9.93 5.99
CA ILE A 36 4.87 9.76 7.37
C ILE A 36 5.08 8.31 7.76
N SER A 37 5.90 8.08 8.78
CA SER A 37 6.12 6.74 9.32
C SER A 37 4.83 6.19 9.94
N SER A 38 4.45 4.96 9.56
CA SER A 38 3.36 4.22 10.21
C SER A 38 3.79 3.59 11.54
N ALA A 39 5.10 3.45 11.77
CA ALA A 39 5.66 2.78 12.95
C ALA A 39 5.74 3.71 14.17
N VAL A 40 5.91 5.00 13.94
CA VAL A 40 6.03 6.01 15.01
C VAL A 40 4.78 6.87 14.98
N GLY A 41 4.10 7.00 16.13
CA GLY A 41 2.96 7.89 16.23
C GLY A 41 3.38 9.35 16.05
N SER A 42 2.55 10.14 15.40
CA SER A 42 2.82 11.57 15.19
C SER A 42 1.55 12.41 15.28
N ALA A 43 1.73 13.73 15.39
CA ALA A 43 0.63 14.67 15.36
C ALA A 43 -0.07 14.67 13.99
N LEU A 44 -1.40 14.77 14.02
CA LEU A 44 -2.17 14.90 12.80
C LEU A 44 -1.89 16.27 12.16
N VAL A 45 -1.58 16.25 10.86
CA VAL A 45 -1.34 17.47 10.06
C VAL A 45 -2.57 17.79 9.20
N PRO A 46 -2.81 19.06 8.83
CA PRO A 46 -4.04 19.46 8.14
C PRO A 46 -4.20 18.88 6.74
N SER A 47 -3.08 18.54 6.07
CA SER A 47 -3.15 17.98 4.72
C SER A 47 -1.94 17.10 4.43
N VAL A 48 -2.20 16.02 3.69
CA VAL A 48 -1.18 15.08 3.22
C VAL A 48 -1.45 14.70 1.78
N THR A 49 -0.44 14.23 1.08
CA THR A 49 -0.59 13.61 -0.24
C THR A 49 -0.61 12.09 -0.08
N LEU A 50 -1.67 11.47 -0.56
CA LEU A 50 -1.86 10.04 -0.65
C LEU A 50 -1.22 9.51 -1.93
N GLN A 51 -0.30 8.55 -1.79
CA GLN A 51 0.39 7.90 -2.90
C GLN A 51 0.24 6.38 -2.80
N VAL A 52 0.09 5.72 -3.94
CA VAL A 52 0.23 4.26 -4.05
C VAL A 52 1.56 3.98 -4.71
N ALA A 53 2.37 3.14 -4.09
CA ALA A 53 3.77 2.91 -4.45
C ALA A 53 4.10 1.41 -4.36
N PRO A 54 5.16 0.94 -5.03
CA PRO A 54 5.66 -0.40 -4.81
C PRO A 54 6.16 -0.54 -3.37
N GLU A 55 6.11 -1.77 -2.85
CA GLU A 55 6.76 -2.11 -1.58
C GLU A 55 8.28 -1.93 -1.67
N ALA A 56 8.92 -1.65 -0.53
CA ALA A 56 10.36 -1.47 -0.50
C ALA A 56 11.11 -2.71 -1.02
N GLY A 57 12.09 -2.49 -1.89
CA GLY A 57 12.86 -3.58 -2.53
C GLY A 57 12.21 -4.14 -3.81
N CYS A 58 11.05 -3.64 -4.22
CA CYS A 58 10.42 -4.01 -5.48
C CYS A 58 10.78 -3.05 -6.63
N PRO A 59 10.71 -3.51 -7.89
CA PRO A 59 10.94 -2.65 -9.05
C PRO A 59 10.01 -1.43 -9.05
N GLU A 60 10.52 -0.30 -9.53
CA GLU A 60 9.74 0.92 -9.64
C GLU A 60 8.52 0.72 -10.54
N GLN A 61 7.34 1.07 -10.02
CA GLN A 61 6.05 0.98 -10.71
C GLN A 61 5.22 2.21 -10.39
N ARG A 62 4.50 2.70 -11.39
CA ARG A 62 3.59 3.84 -11.24
C ARG A 62 2.17 3.35 -11.05
N TYR A 63 1.49 3.89 -10.05
CA TYR A 63 0.10 3.55 -9.77
C TYR A 63 -0.77 4.80 -9.79
N ARG A 64 -2.05 4.61 -10.09
CA ARG A 64 -3.12 5.58 -9.87
C ARG A 64 -4.22 4.91 -9.08
N PHE A 65 -4.92 5.69 -8.27
CA PHE A 65 -6.13 5.24 -7.61
C PHE A 65 -7.32 6.15 -7.97
N ARG A 66 -8.54 5.58 -7.89
CA ARG A 66 -9.80 6.28 -8.16
C ARG A 66 -10.51 6.76 -6.90
N ASN A 67 -10.56 5.91 -5.88
CA ASN A 67 -11.22 6.22 -4.61
C ASN A 67 -10.44 5.60 -3.45
N ALA A 68 -10.29 6.37 -2.39
CA ALA A 68 -9.81 5.95 -1.08
C ALA A 68 -10.86 6.27 -0.01
N GLU A 69 -10.84 5.51 1.07
CA GLU A 69 -11.62 5.78 2.27
C GLU A 69 -10.68 6.11 3.42
N VAL A 70 -11.00 7.18 4.15
CA VAL A 70 -10.20 7.66 5.27
C VAL A 70 -11.09 7.72 6.50
N THR A 71 -10.67 7.04 7.57
CA THR A 71 -11.47 6.90 8.78
C THR A 71 -10.63 7.18 10.00
N LEU A 72 -11.12 8.05 10.88
CA LEU A 72 -10.56 8.19 12.23
C LEU A 72 -11.08 7.05 13.10
N ILE A 73 -10.19 6.20 13.61
CA ILE A 73 -10.55 5.05 14.44
C ILE A 73 -10.16 5.31 15.89
N ARG A 74 -11.13 5.09 16.78
CA ARG A 74 -10.99 5.15 18.24
C ARG A 74 -11.34 3.81 18.85
N LYS A 75 -10.40 3.21 19.58
CA LYS A 75 -10.61 1.91 20.27
C LYS A 75 -11.22 0.83 19.34
N GLY A 76 -10.76 0.80 18.08
CA GLY A 76 -11.20 -0.17 17.07
C GLY A 76 -12.52 0.13 16.37
N ARG A 77 -13.15 1.29 16.61
CA ARG A 77 -14.39 1.71 15.93
C ARG A 77 -14.22 3.07 15.24
N PRO A 78 -14.90 3.33 14.11
CA PRO A 78 -14.98 4.67 13.53
C PRO A 78 -15.47 5.69 14.56
N ALA A 79 -14.70 6.75 14.77
CA ALA A 79 -15.03 7.86 15.66
C ALA A 79 -15.89 8.92 14.96
N LEU A 80 -15.76 9.01 13.64
CA LEU A 80 -16.49 9.90 12.75
C LEU A 80 -16.85 9.12 11.46
N PRO A 81 -17.80 9.63 10.65
CA PRO A 81 -18.03 9.12 9.30
C PRO A 81 -16.75 9.09 8.46
N SER A 82 -16.57 8.02 7.69
CA SER A 82 -15.43 7.90 6.76
C SER A 82 -15.53 8.93 5.64
N LEU A 83 -14.40 9.52 5.28
CA LEU A 83 -14.29 10.39 4.11
C LEU A 83 -13.93 9.58 2.88
N LYS A 84 -14.68 9.79 1.79
CA LYS A 84 -14.33 9.24 0.47
C LYS A 84 -13.53 10.28 -0.30
N VAL A 85 -12.40 9.86 -0.84
CA VAL A 85 -11.39 10.74 -1.43
C VAL A 85 -11.05 10.24 -2.82
N SER A 86 -11.18 11.11 -3.82
CA SER A 86 -10.92 10.77 -5.23
C SER A 86 -9.67 11.44 -5.81
N GLN A 87 -8.97 12.24 -5.00
CA GLN A 87 -7.76 12.95 -5.38
C GLN A 87 -6.59 12.55 -4.47
N PRO A 88 -5.33 12.63 -4.95
CA PRO A 88 -4.16 12.38 -4.12
C PRO A 88 -4.06 13.34 -2.93
N GLN A 89 -4.49 14.60 -3.08
CA GLN A 89 -4.45 15.54 -1.97
C GLN A 89 -5.58 15.27 -0.98
N LEU A 90 -5.20 14.97 0.26
CA LEU A 90 -6.11 14.66 1.34
C LEU A 90 -6.21 15.85 2.31
N ASP A 91 -7.42 16.37 2.49
CA ASP A 91 -7.74 17.35 3.52
C ASP A 91 -8.16 16.63 4.81
N LEU A 92 -7.38 16.82 5.86
CA LEU A 92 -7.56 16.19 7.16
C LEU A 92 -8.09 17.15 8.22
N ARG A 93 -8.41 18.40 7.85
CA ARG A 93 -8.92 19.41 8.80
C ARG A 93 -10.19 18.97 9.51
N TYR A 94 -11.02 18.16 8.83
CA TYR A 94 -12.20 17.54 9.42
C TYR A 94 -11.88 16.69 10.66
N PHE A 95 -10.70 16.07 10.74
CA PHE A 95 -10.32 15.21 11.87
C PHE A 95 -9.53 15.97 12.97
N LEU A 96 -8.89 17.09 12.63
CA LEU A 96 -8.00 17.84 13.55
C LEU A 96 -8.65 18.20 14.89
N ASN A 97 -9.92 18.61 14.86
CA ASN A 97 -10.61 19.04 16.08
C ASN A 97 -11.20 17.90 16.90
N HIS A 98 -11.14 16.67 16.41
CA HIS A 98 -11.87 15.54 16.98
C HIS A 98 -10.97 14.39 17.44
N TYR A 99 -9.73 14.32 16.96
CA TYR A 99 -8.81 13.26 17.33
C TYR A 99 -8.29 13.45 18.76
N ILE A 100 -8.07 12.33 19.45
CA ILE A 100 -7.44 12.28 20.78
C ILE A 100 -6.25 11.31 20.75
N PRO A 101 -5.32 11.41 21.72
CA PRO A 101 -4.24 10.44 21.84
C PRO A 101 -4.76 9.00 21.88
N GLY A 102 -4.13 8.12 21.11
CA GLY A 102 -4.54 6.72 20.98
C GLY A 102 -5.53 6.44 19.84
N ASP A 103 -6.08 7.48 19.21
CA ASP A 103 -6.74 7.33 17.92
C ASP A 103 -5.71 7.00 16.82
N TYR A 104 -6.19 6.47 15.70
CA TYR A 104 -5.37 6.34 14.50
C TYR A 104 -6.19 6.69 13.26
N LEU A 105 -5.53 7.25 12.25
CA LEU A 105 -6.12 7.40 10.93
C LEU A 105 -5.93 6.09 10.17
N PHE A 106 -7.01 5.54 9.63
CA PHE A 106 -7.00 4.37 8.77
C PHE A 106 -7.36 4.79 7.34
N VAL A 107 -6.49 4.45 6.39
CA VAL A 107 -6.71 4.67 4.97
C VAL A 107 -6.87 3.32 4.28
N PHE A 108 -7.88 3.20 3.43
CA PHE A 108 -8.16 1.99 2.68
C PHE A 108 -8.42 2.31 1.21
N ILE A 109 -7.87 1.51 0.31
CA ILE A 109 -8.11 1.59 -1.13
C ILE A 109 -8.38 0.18 -1.65
N ALA A 110 -9.63 -0.10 -2.03
CA ALA A 110 -9.99 -1.37 -2.67
C ALA A 110 -9.17 -1.57 -3.96
N TYR A 111 -8.74 -2.80 -4.26
CA TYR A 111 -7.91 -3.09 -5.45
C TYR A 111 -8.56 -2.66 -6.77
N GLN A 112 -9.89 -2.79 -6.88
CA GLN A 112 -10.66 -2.29 -8.03
C GLN A 112 -10.48 -0.77 -8.28
N ASN A 113 -10.07 -0.02 -7.26
CA ASN A 113 -9.78 1.39 -7.36
C ASN A 113 -8.32 1.68 -7.69
N VAL A 114 -7.43 0.68 -7.83
CA VAL A 114 -6.00 0.86 -8.14
C VAL A 114 -5.71 0.36 -9.56
N ALA A 115 -4.91 1.12 -10.29
CA ALA A 115 -4.41 0.73 -11.60
C ALA A 115 -2.90 0.99 -11.71
N LEU A 116 -2.21 0.06 -12.37
CA LEU A 116 -0.86 0.25 -12.87
C LEU A 116 -0.88 1.22 -14.05
N VAL A 117 0.08 2.12 -14.09
CA VAL A 117 0.30 3.05 -15.20
C VAL A 117 1.47 2.51 -16.02
N SER A 118 1.17 2.05 -17.23
CA SER A 118 2.15 1.59 -18.20
C SER A 118 2.94 2.77 -18.80
N GLY A 119 4.05 2.47 -19.48
CA GLY A 119 4.88 3.50 -20.12
C GLY A 119 4.16 4.31 -21.21
N ASP A 120 3.14 3.73 -21.83
CA ASP A 120 2.25 4.37 -22.81
C ASP A 120 1.09 5.16 -22.15
N CYS A 121 1.14 5.35 -20.83
CA CYS A 121 0.08 5.95 -20.00
C CYS A 121 -1.25 5.18 -19.97
N SER A 122 -1.30 3.95 -20.48
CA SER A 122 -2.46 3.07 -20.31
C SER A 122 -2.62 2.67 -18.85
N LEU A 123 -3.88 2.42 -18.45
CA LEU A 123 -4.22 2.01 -17.09
C LEU A 123 -4.64 0.53 -17.08
N THR A 124 -3.83 -0.29 -16.42
CA THR A 124 -4.14 -1.70 -16.19
C THR A 124 -4.67 -1.86 -14.76
N PRO A 125 -5.96 -2.18 -14.56
CA PRO A 125 -6.48 -2.42 -13.23
C PRO A 125 -5.69 -3.51 -12.51
N LEU A 126 -5.35 -3.28 -11.24
CA LEU A 126 -4.94 -4.36 -10.34
C LEU A 126 -6.19 -5.16 -9.98
N ARG A 127 -6.74 -5.95 -10.91
CA ARG A 127 -7.58 -7.07 -10.46
C ARG A 127 -6.69 -7.93 -9.57
N SER A 128 -7.21 -8.46 -8.47
CA SER A 128 -6.47 -9.40 -7.61
C SER A 128 -5.65 -10.32 -8.50
N LEU A 129 -4.35 -10.43 -8.24
CA LEU A 129 -3.46 -11.34 -8.98
C LEU A 129 -3.93 -12.80 -8.93
N LYS A 130 -4.98 -13.10 -8.15
CA LYS A 130 -5.66 -14.39 -8.06
C LYS A 130 -6.86 -14.56 -9.03
N ASP A 131 -7.30 -13.50 -9.70
CA ASP A 131 -8.63 -13.41 -10.33
C ASP A 131 -8.62 -13.47 -11.86
N ALA A 132 -7.63 -14.12 -12.47
CA ALA A 132 -7.76 -14.61 -13.85
C ALA A 132 -8.83 -15.71 -14.02
N LYS A 133 -9.57 -16.07 -12.95
CA LYS A 133 -10.56 -17.16 -12.93
C LYS A 133 -11.92 -16.86 -12.28
N SER A 134 -12.19 -15.67 -11.74
CA SER A 134 -13.48 -15.40 -11.09
C SER A 134 -14.49 -14.73 -12.05
N ASN A 135 -15.75 -15.16 -11.97
CA ASN A 135 -16.83 -14.72 -12.86
C ASN A 135 -17.23 -13.26 -12.59
N PRO A 136 -17.44 -12.42 -13.62
CA PRO A 136 -17.58 -10.97 -13.51
C PRO A 136 -18.88 -10.45 -12.87
N GLY A 137 -19.73 -11.32 -12.30
CA GLY A 137 -21.09 -10.97 -11.85
C GLY A 137 -21.35 -11.00 -10.35
N GLN A 138 -20.41 -11.48 -9.52
CA GLN A 138 -20.64 -11.68 -8.09
C GLN A 138 -19.57 -10.96 -7.26
N LEU A 139 -19.99 -9.97 -6.48
CA LEU A 139 -19.13 -9.26 -5.53
C LEU A 139 -18.85 -10.21 -4.35
N ASP A 140 -17.78 -11.01 -4.44
CA ASP A 140 -17.44 -11.98 -3.40
C ASP A 140 -16.63 -11.31 -2.28
N LEU A 141 -17.33 -10.95 -1.19
CA LEU A 141 -16.75 -10.39 0.04
C LEU A 141 -15.77 -11.34 0.76
N ARG A 142 -15.63 -12.59 0.29
CA ARG A 142 -14.72 -13.61 0.84
C ARG A 142 -13.41 -13.71 0.06
N THR A 143 -13.31 -13.09 -1.12
CA THR A 143 -12.12 -13.16 -2.00
C THR A 143 -11.12 -12.05 -1.72
N ASP A 144 -9.86 -12.27 -2.13
CA ASP A 144 -8.77 -11.30 -2.02
C ASP A 144 -9.06 -9.98 -2.78
N ASP A 145 -10.04 -9.95 -3.69
CA ASP A 145 -10.54 -8.75 -4.38
C ASP A 145 -11.31 -7.78 -3.46
N ALA A 146 -11.90 -8.28 -2.37
CA ALA A 146 -12.42 -7.43 -1.29
C ALA A 146 -11.29 -6.85 -0.42
N LYS A 147 -10.05 -7.35 -0.56
CA LYS A 147 -8.91 -6.99 0.28
C LYS A 147 -8.09 -5.89 -0.39
N GLY A 148 -8.54 -4.65 -0.28
CA GLY A 148 -7.73 -3.52 -0.70
C GLY A 148 -6.37 -3.39 0.02
N ILE A 149 -5.62 -2.37 -0.36
CA ILE A 149 -4.43 -1.92 0.37
C ILE A 149 -4.85 -0.98 1.50
N SER A 150 -4.11 -0.99 2.61
CA SER A 150 -4.42 -0.14 3.75
C SER A 150 -3.19 0.45 4.40
N PHE A 151 -3.38 1.58 5.08
CA PHE A 151 -2.37 2.26 5.86
C PHE A 151 -2.96 2.66 7.22
N ARG A 152 -2.16 2.48 8.26
CA ARG A 152 -2.48 2.91 9.62
C ARG A 152 -1.49 3.96 10.07
N TRP A 153 -2.03 5.11 10.48
CA TRP A 153 -1.27 6.19 11.09
C TRP A 153 -1.66 6.35 12.57
N PRO A 154 -0.83 5.87 13.51
CA PRO A 154 -1.05 6.13 14.93
C PRO A 154 -0.95 7.63 15.23
N LEU A 155 -1.96 8.20 15.89
CA LEU A 155 -1.98 9.62 16.21
C LEU A 155 -1.57 9.88 17.66
N GLN A 156 -0.73 10.89 17.84
CA GLN A 156 -0.31 11.41 19.15
C GLN A 156 -0.60 12.91 19.21
N LYS A 157 -0.71 13.49 20.41
CA LYS A 157 -0.77 14.95 20.52
C LYS A 157 0.66 15.51 20.35
N PRO A 158 0.79 16.69 19.70
CA PRO A 158 2.07 17.40 19.63
C PRO A 158 2.61 17.74 21.02
#